data_AF-A0A4Q0A016-F1
#
_entry.id   AF-A0A4Q0A016-F1
#
_cell.length_a   1.000
_cell.length_b   1.000
_cell.length_c   1.000
_cell.angle_alpha   90.00
_cell.angle_beta   90.00
_cell.angle_gamma   90.00
#
_symmetry.space_group_name_H-M   'P 1'
#
loop_
_entity.id
_entity.type
_entity.pdbx_description
1 polymer ?
#
loop_
_entity_poly.entity_id
_entity_poly.type
_entity_poly.pdbx_seq_one_letter_code
_entity_poly.pdbx_strand_id
1 'polypeptide(L)'
;MALHYTLIFALLVFECSVFVTLILPLPHRWRRNLLYVVSRSKAIAFVFYWMRVVFAFVFLLFIDAVIRMQKTQEELHAEPIVNAQMESQLHARKFYSQRNVYLTGFTLFLGLILTGTYNLILDLLHREDELDTLKQDLEATRKELDVARKRVADFEILKKQAEGQHDEYMRLADKHNALEARSPGQVSSIVEEPVVVLKEVKKDA
;
A
#
# COMPACT_ATOMS: atom_id res chain seq x y z
N MET A 1 7.74 16.94 -44.62
CA MET A 1 7.04 15.86 -43.89
C MET A 1 5.77 16.44 -43.30
N ALA A 2 4.61 15.79 -43.44
CA ALA A 2 3.34 16.35 -42.99
C ALA A 2 3.33 16.55 -41.46
N LEU A 3 2.89 17.73 -40.99
CA LEU A 3 2.83 18.14 -39.57
C LEU A 3 2.22 17.07 -38.64
N HIS A 4 1.24 16.33 -39.14
CA HIS A 4 0.56 15.24 -38.43
C HIS A 4 1.52 14.18 -37.87
N TYR A 5 2.52 13.76 -38.65
CA TYR A 5 3.45 12.70 -38.23
C TYR A 5 4.46 13.20 -37.21
N THR A 6 4.82 14.49 -37.26
CA THR A 6 5.66 15.13 -36.24
C THR A 6 4.93 15.19 -34.89
N LEU A 7 3.62 15.46 -34.90
CA LEU A 7 2.80 15.46 -33.68
C LEU A 7 2.69 14.06 -33.06
N ILE A 8 2.45 13.03 -33.89
CA ILE A 8 2.43 11.62 -33.44
C ILE A 8 3.79 11.23 -32.85
N PHE A 9 4.89 11.62 -33.52
CA PHE A 9 6.23 11.36 -33.02
C PHE A 9 6.48 12.04 -31.66
N ALA A 10 6.07 13.30 -31.49
CA ALA A 10 6.19 14.01 -30.22
C ALA A 10 5.37 13.32 -29.11
N LEU A 11 4.17 12.84 -29.43
CA LEU A 11 3.33 12.11 -28.49
C LEU A 11 3.96 10.77 -28.08
N LEU A 12 4.59 10.06 -29.02
CA LEU A 12 5.35 8.84 -28.75
C LEU A 12 6.55 9.08 -27.85
N VAL A 13 7.33 10.14 -28.09
CA VAL A 13 8.47 10.51 -27.23
C VAL A 13 7.99 10.88 -25.83
N PHE A 14 6.86 11.57 -25.72
CA PHE A 14 6.24 11.90 -24.44
C PHE A 14 5.79 10.63 -23.71
N GLU A 15 5.04 9.74 -24.35
CA GLU A 15 4.62 8.46 -23.76
C GLU A 15 5.81 7.60 -23.34
N CYS A 16 6.88 7.53 -24.14
CA CYS A 16 8.13 6.85 -23.78
C CYS A 16 8.75 7.46 -22.52
N SER A 17 8.80 8.79 -22.44
CA SER A 17 9.39 9.49 -21.29
C SER A 17 8.58 9.23 -20.01
N VAL A 18 7.25 9.28 -20.10
CA VAL A 18 6.36 8.95 -18.99
C VAL A 18 6.48 7.48 -18.60
N PHE A 19 6.48 6.57 -19.58
CA PHE A 19 6.62 5.13 -19.35
C PHE A 19 7.95 4.79 -18.67
N VAL A 20 9.07 5.33 -19.14
CA VAL A 20 10.38 5.14 -18.53
C VAL A 20 10.40 5.70 -17.10
N THR A 21 9.79 6.87 -16.88
CA THR A 21 9.67 7.46 -15.54
C THR A 21 8.83 6.58 -14.61
N LEU A 22 7.77 5.96 -15.14
CA LEU A 22 6.82 5.16 -14.39
C LEU A 22 7.35 3.74 -14.08
N ILE A 23 8.08 3.11 -15.01
CA ILE A 23 8.66 1.77 -14.84
C ILE A 23 9.95 1.78 -14.02
N LEU A 24 10.65 2.91 -13.96
CA LEU A 24 11.80 3.05 -13.10
C LEU A 24 11.35 2.71 -11.67
N PRO A 25 12.05 1.82 -10.94
CA PRO A 25 11.73 1.54 -9.55
C PRO A 25 12.02 2.81 -8.72
N LEU A 26 11.07 3.74 -8.73
CA LEU A 26 11.21 5.04 -8.08
C LEU A 26 11.34 4.80 -6.57
N PRO A 27 12.34 5.39 -5.90
CA PRO A 27 12.50 5.31 -4.46
C PRO A 27 11.19 5.67 -3.76
N HIS A 28 10.76 4.86 -2.79
CA HIS A 28 9.43 4.90 -2.16
C HIS A 28 8.96 6.31 -1.75
N ARG A 29 9.87 7.21 -1.35
CA ARG A 29 9.57 8.61 -1.04
C ARG A 29 9.06 9.42 -2.23
N TRP A 30 9.65 9.24 -3.41
CA TRP A 30 9.27 9.94 -4.63
C TRP A 30 7.95 9.40 -5.18
N ARG A 31 7.79 8.07 -5.14
CA ARG A 31 6.55 7.40 -5.53
C ARG A 31 5.38 7.89 -4.69
N ARG A 32 5.54 7.92 -3.36
CA ARG A 32 4.51 8.41 -2.45
C ARG A 32 4.22 9.89 -2.66
N ASN A 33 5.22 10.75 -2.88
CA ASN A 33 4.97 12.16 -3.15
C ASN A 33 4.26 12.41 -4.50
N LEU A 34 4.68 11.73 -5.58
CA LEU A 34 4.01 11.79 -6.88
C LEU A 34 2.55 11.34 -6.77
N LEU A 35 2.33 10.18 -6.15
CA LEU A 35 1.00 9.59 -6.00
C LEU A 35 0.15 10.33 -4.97
N TYR A 36 0.73 10.98 -3.98
CA TYR A 36 0.00 11.83 -3.02
C TYR A 36 -0.44 13.15 -3.65
N VAL A 37 0.41 13.78 -4.48
CA VAL A 37 0.02 14.96 -5.28
C VAL A 37 -1.05 14.60 -6.31
N VAL A 38 -0.90 13.43 -6.94
CA VAL A 38 -1.86 12.84 -7.87
C VAL A 38 -3.21 12.53 -7.20
N SER A 39 -3.18 11.82 -6.07
CA SER A 39 -4.37 11.34 -5.32
C SER A 39 -5.13 12.46 -4.61
N ARG A 40 -4.45 13.53 -4.19
CA ARG A 40 -5.09 14.69 -3.55
C ARG A 40 -5.95 15.52 -4.51
N SER A 41 -5.72 15.43 -5.83
CA SER A 41 -6.46 16.22 -6.80
C SER A 41 -7.61 15.43 -7.44
N LYS A 42 -8.82 16.01 -7.44
CA LYS A 42 -9.94 15.53 -8.28
C LYS A 42 -9.59 15.53 -9.79
N ALA A 43 -8.49 16.17 -10.17
CA ALA A 43 -8.00 16.19 -11.53
C ALA A 43 -7.57 14.81 -12.01
N ILE A 44 -7.26 13.85 -11.13
CA ILE A 44 -6.82 12.53 -11.60
C ILE A 44 -7.92 11.75 -12.32
N ALA A 45 -9.15 11.81 -11.81
CA ALA A 45 -10.30 11.19 -12.48
C ALA A 45 -10.56 11.86 -13.85
N PHE A 46 -10.38 13.18 -13.91
CA PHE A 46 -10.46 13.94 -15.16
C PHE A 46 -9.33 13.56 -16.14
N VAL A 47 -8.11 13.35 -15.64
CA VAL A 47 -6.95 12.91 -16.43
C VAL A 47 -7.16 11.50 -16.98
N PHE A 48 -7.70 10.55 -16.21
CA PHE A 48 -8.03 9.22 -16.74
C PHE A 48 -9.08 9.25 -17.82
N TYR A 49 -10.11 10.08 -17.63
CA TYR A 49 -11.13 10.27 -18.65
C TYR A 49 -10.51 10.87 -19.92
N TRP A 50 -9.69 11.91 -19.79
CA TRP A 50 -8.97 12.50 -20.92
C TRP A 50 -8.00 11.54 -21.59
N MET A 51 -7.25 10.75 -20.82
CA MET A 51 -6.33 9.75 -21.34
C MET A 51 -7.07 8.67 -22.15
N ARG A 52 -8.26 8.25 -21.72
CA ARG A 52 -9.12 7.36 -22.51
C ARG A 52 -9.61 7.99 -23.80
N VAL A 53 -9.98 9.27 -23.78
CA VAL A 53 -10.39 10.02 -24.98
C VAL A 53 -9.22 10.17 -25.97
N VAL A 54 -8.03 10.52 -25.48
CA VAL A 54 -6.80 10.61 -26.29
C VAL A 54 -6.45 9.25 -26.88
N PHE A 55 -6.54 8.18 -26.09
CA PHE A 55 -6.29 6.81 -26.59
C PHE A 55 -7.26 6.42 -27.70
N ALA A 56 -8.56 6.71 -27.56
CA ALA A 56 -9.55 6.49 -28.60
C ALA A 56 -9.24 7.29 -29.88
N PHE A 57 -8.77 8.54 -29.73
CA PHE A 57 -8.36 9.37 -30.86
C PHE A 57 -7.11 8.82 -31.57
N VAL A 58 -6.09 8.38 -30.83
CA VAL A 58 -4.90 7.72 -31.39
C VAL A 58 -5.28 6.42 -32.10
N PHE A 59 -6.24 5.66 -31.55
CA PHE A 59 -6.77 4.46 -32.19
C PHE A 59 -7.47 4.78 -33.53
N LEU A 60 -8.26 5.86 -33.60
CA LEU A 60 -8.85 6.32 -34.87
C LEU A 60 -7.79 6.75 -35.88
N LEU A 61 -6.75 7.48 -35.45
CA LEU A 61 -5.63 7.84 -36.32
C LEU A 61 -4.86 6.63 -36.82
N PHE A 62 -4.75 5.58 -36.00
CA PHE A 62 -4.15 4.31 -36.42
C PHE A 62 -4.99 3.66 -37.53
N ILE A 63 -6.31 3.60 -37.37
CA ILE A 63 -7.21 3.08 -38.41
C ILE A 63 -7.08 3.91 -39.70
N ASP A 64 -7.09 5.25 -39.63
CA ASP A 64 -6.87 6.11 -40.80
C ASP A 64 -5.53 5.80 -41.48
N ALA A 65 -4.45 5.66 -40.69
CA ALA A 65 -3.13 5.34 -41.20
C ALA A 65 -3.10 3.97 -41.91
N VAL A 66 -3.77 2.96 -41.35
CA VAL A 66 -3.87 1.62 -41.95
C VAL A 66 -4.67 1.66 -43.25
N ILE A 67 -5.84 2.30 -43.27
CA ILE A 67 -6.68 2.44 -44.47
C ILE A 67 -5.90 3.17 -45.57
N ARG A 68 -5.22 4.27 -45.22
CA ARG A 68 -4.38 5.03 -46.15
C ARG A 68 -3.21 4.21 -46.67
N MET A 69 -2.57 3.41 -45.82
CA MET A 69 -1.49 2.52 -46.22
C MET A 69 -2.00 1.47 -47.21
N GLN A 70 -3.13 0.80 -46.91
CA GLN A 70 -3.74 -0.20 -47.79
C GLN A 70 -4.07 0.40 -49.16
N LYS A 71 -4.73 1.56 -49.19
CA LYS A 71 -5.00 2.29 -50.43
C LYS A 71 -3.73 2.62 -51.22
N THR A 72 -2.67 3.07 -50.53
CA THR A 72 -1.37 3.36 -51.17
C THR A 72 -0.73 2.09 -51.75
N GLN A 73 -0.93 0.92 -51.15
CA GLN A 73 -0.46 -0.35 -51.70
C GLN A 73 -1.25 -0.74 -52.95
N GLU A 74 -2.59 -0.61 -52.92
CA GLU A 74 -3.48 -0.91 -54.05
C GLU A 74 -3.18 -0.04 -55.28
N GLU A 75 -3.04 1.29 -55.10
CA GLU A 75 -2.64 2.22 -56.17
C GLU A 75 -1.34 1.78 -56.85
N LEU A 76 -0.44 1.16 -56.08
CA LEU A 76 0.85 0.69 -56.55
C LEU A 76 0.85 -0.66 -57.27
N HIS A 77 -0.21 -1.45 -57.08
CA HIS A 77 -0.42 -2.70 -57.81
C HIS A 77 -1.23 -2.48 -59.10
N ALA A 78 -2.01 -1.38 -59.16
CA ALA A 78 -2.83 -1.02 -60.31
C ALA A 78 -2.08 -0.21 -61.38
N GLU A 79 -1.09 0.60 -61.00
CA GLU A 79 -0.31 1.41 -61.95
C GLU A 79 0.77 0.57 -62.66
N PRO A 80 0.74 0.45 -64.00
CA PRO A 80 1.84 -0.18 -64.75
C PRO A 80 3.10 0.68 -64.64
N ILE A 81 4.23 0.06 -64.28
CA ILE A 81 5.51 0.75 -64.14
C ILE A 81 6.03 1.11 -65.54
N VAL A 82 5.87 2.37 -65.94
CA VAL A 82 6.29 2.86 -67.26
C VAL A 82 7.75 3.36 -67.26
N ASN A 83 8.25 3.90 -66.14
CA ASN A 83 9.57 4.53 -66.04
C ASN A 83 10.29 4.20 -64.72
N ALA A 84 11.62 4.04 -64.75
CA ALA A 84 12.45 3.78 -63.57
C ALA A 84 12.38 4.90 -62.49
N GLN A 85 12.16 6.15 -62.89
CA GLN A 85 11.93 7.26 -61.95
C GLN A 85 10.57 7.14 -61.23
N MET A 86 9.55 6.61 -61.92
CA MET A 86 8.22 6.40 -61.35
C MET A 86 8.25 5.25 -60.34
N GLU A 87 8.98 4.18 -60.66
CA GLU A 87 9.26 3.06 -59.76
C GLU A 87 9.92 3.54 -58.46
N SER A 88 10.96 4.38 -58.55
CA SER A 88 11.62 4.96 -57.36
C SER A 88 10.67 5.80 -56.49
N GLN A 89 9.82 6.63 -57.09
CA GLN A 89 8.86 7.46 -56.36
C GLN A 89 7.77 6.62 -55.68
N LEU A 90 7.32 5.55 -56.34
CA LEU A 90 6.33 4.60 -55.81
C LEU A 90 6.92 3.82 -54.63
N HIS A 91 8.14 3.30 -54.74
CA HIS A 91 8.82 2.65 -53.62
C HIS A 91 8.97 3.59 -52.42
N ALA A 92 9.37 4.84 -52.64
CA ALA A 92 9.44 5.83 -51.56
C ALA A 92 8.08 6.02 -50.87
N ARG A 93 6.98 6.16 -51.62
CA ARG A 93 5.61 6.27 -51.08
C ARG A 93 5.21 5.06 -50.23
N LYS A 94 5.57 3.84 -50.63
CA LYS A 94 5.34 2.61 -49.83
C LYS A 94 6.08 2.66 -48.49
N PHE A 95 7.37 3.01 -48.51
CA PHE A 95 8.16 3.10 -47.29
C PHE A 95 7.64 4.18 -46.34
N TYR A 96 7.16 5.31 -46.88
CA TYR A 96 6.57 6.37 -46.07
C TYR A 96 5.27 5.94 -45.39
N SER A 97 4.32 5.33 -46.12
CA SER A 97 3.04 4.92 -45.52
C SER A 97 3.22 3.78 -44.51
N GLN A 98 4.11 2.83 -44.76
CA GLN A 98 4.45 1.74 -43.83
C GLN A 98 5.03 2.26 -42.51
N ARG A 99 6.05 3.11 -42.56
CA ARG A 99 6.65 3.70 -41.35
C ARG A 99 5.63 4.45 -40.52
N ASN A 100 4.73 5.16 -41.17
CA ASN A 100 3.72 5.96 -40.47
C ASN A 100 2.69 5.09 -39.74
N VAL A 101 2.33 3.91 -40.28
CA VAL A 101 1.48 2.92 -39.59
C VAL A 101 2.21 2.28 -38.41
N TYR A 102 3.48 1.93 -38.55
CA TYR A 102 4.26 1.39 -37.43
C TYR A 102 4.45 2.42 -36.32
N LEU A 103 4.67 3.69 -36.69
CA LEU A 103 4.82 4.78 -35.73
C LEU A 103 3.54 4.96 -34.90
N THR A 104 2.37 5.09 -35.55
CA THR A 104 1.08 5.22 -34.85
C THR A 104 0.71 3.94 -34.08
N GLY A 105 1.04 2.77 -34.61
CA GLY A 105 0.80 1.50 -33.94
C GLY A 105 1.62 1.33 -32.66
N PHE A 106 2.89 1.75 -32.68
CA PHE A 106 3.74 1.69 -31.48
C PHE A 106 3.25 2.66 -30.40
N THR A 107 2.82 3.86 -30.77
CA THR A 107 2.19 4.81 -29.84
C THR A 107 0.98 4.18 -29.14
N LEU A 108 0.10 3.54 -29.90
CA LEU A 108 -1.08 2.89 -29.37
C LEU A 108 -0.73 1.73 -28.42
N PHE A 109 0.23 0.90 -28.81
CA PHE A 109 0.74 -0.18 -27.97
C PHE A 109 1.33 0.33 -26.66
N LEU A 110 2.13 1.40 -26.73
CA LEU A 110 2.74 2.02 -25.55
C LEU A 110 1.69 2.65 -24.64
N GLY A 111 0.68 3.34 -25.18
CA GLY A 111 -0.44 3.88 -24.42
C GLY A 111 -1.25 2.80 -23.68
N LEU A 112 -1.41 1.62 -24.28
CA LEU A 112 -2.07 0.48 -23.63
C LEU A 112 -1.24 -0.04 -22.45
N ILE A 113 0.07 -0.23 -22.64
CA ILE A 113 1.00 -0.64 -21.57
C ILE A 113 1.02 0.40 -20.45
N LEU A 114 1.04 1.69 -20.79
CA LEU A 114 1.06 2.78 -19.81
C LEU A 114 -0.19 2.75 -18.92
N THR A 115 -1.36 2.49 -19.51
CA THR A 115 -2.60 2.34 -18.74
C THR A 115 -2.55 1.12 -17.81
N GLY A 116 -2.04 -0.02 -18.28
CA GLY A 116 -1.90 -1.23 -17.47
C GLY A 116 -0.91 -1.06 -16.32
N THR A 117 0.27 -0.51 -16.60
CA THR A 117 1.32 -0.26 -15.60
C THR A 117 0.90 0.75 -14.55
N TYR A 118 0.17 1.82 -14.95
CA TYR A 118 -0.36 2.78 -13.99
C TYR A 118 -1.27 2.15 -12.94
N ASN A 119 -2.25 1.35 -13.37
CA ASN A 119 -3.17 0.67 -12.45
C ASN A 119 -2.43 -0.30 -11.53
N LEU A 120 -1.50 -1.07 -12.10
CA LEU A 120 -0.67 -2.00 -11.32
C LEU A 120 0.12 -1.28 -10.23
N ILE A 121 0.67 -0.10 -10.53
CA ILE A 121 1.44 0.69 -9.58
C ILE A 121 0.54 1.25 -8.47
N LEU A 122 -0.68 1.68 -8.78
CA LEU A 122 -1.65 2.09 -7.77
C LEU A 122 -2.04 0.94 -6.84
N ASP A 123 -2.27 -0.25 -7.39
CA ASP A 123 -2.60 -1.43 -6.61
C ASP A 123 -1.42 -1.80 -5.71
N LEU A 124 -0.19 -1.80 -6.23
CA LEU A 124 1.01 -2.02 -5.43
C LEU A 124 1.15 -1.02 -4.29
N LEU A 125 0.87 0.28 -4.53
CA LEU A 125 0.95 1.29 -3.47
C LEU A 125 -0.08 1.04 -2.36
N HIS A 126 -1.35 0.77 -2.70
CA HIS A 126 -2.36 0.48 -1.69
C HIS A 126 -2.02 -0.75 -0.84
N ARG A 127 -1.42 -1.77 -1.47
CA ARG A 127 -0.94 -2.96 -0.77
C ARG A 127 0.25 -2.66 0.13
N GLU A 128 1.17 -1.80 -0.31
CA GLU A 128 2.28 -1.32 0.53
C GLU A 128 1.75 -0.56 1.77
N ASP A 129 0.78 0.35 1.59
CA ASP A 129 0.18 1.12 2.69
C ASP A 129 -0.54 0.20 3.71
N GLU A 130 -1.28 -0.80 3.24
CA GLU A 130 -1.95 -1.81 4.07
C GLU A 130 -0.94 -2.67 4.86
N LEU A 131 0.19 -3.03 4.24
CA LEU A 131 1.25 -3.76 4.91
C LEU A 131 1.93 -2.94 6.01
N ASP A 132 2.10 -1.64 5.80
CA ASP A 132 2.75 -0.78 6.79
C ASP A 132 1.85 -0.51 8.00
N THR A 133 0.53 -0.38 7.82
CA THR A 133 -0.42 -0.30 8.95
C THR A 133 -0.48 -1.62 9.71
N LEU A 134 -0.57 -2.76 9.01
CA LEU A 134 -0.56 -4.09 9.63
C LEU A 134 0.71 -4.35 10.45
N LYS A 135 1.88 -3.90 9.97
CA LYS A 135 3.13 -4.00 10.73
C LYS A 135 3.09 -3.17 12.01
N GLN A 136 2.55 -1.95 11.95
CA GLN A 136 2.42 -1.09 13.14
C GLN A 136 1.49 -1.71 14.18
N ASP A 137 0.34 -2.25 13.74
CA ASP A 137 -0.61 -2.93 14.62
C ASP A 137 -0.01 -4.21 15.22
N LEU A 138 0.77 -4.96 14.44
CA LEU A 138 1.47 -6.15 14.91
C LEU A 138 2.56 -5.80 15.93
N GLU A 139 3.29 -4.70 15.75
CA GLU A 139 4.25 -4.21 16.74
C GLU A 139 3.58 -3.72 18.02
N ALA A 140 2.44 -3.03 17.93
CA ALA A 140 1.64 -2.62 19.08
C ALA A 140 1.12 -3.83 19.86
N THR A 141 0.53 -4.80 19.15
CA THR A 141 0.02 -6.05 19.74
C THR A 141 1.14 -6.86 20.38
N ARG A 142 2.34 -6.91 19.77
CA ARG A 142 3.52 -7.55 20.38
C ARG A 142 3.92 -6.90 21.70
N LYS A 143 3.93 -5.57 21.76
CA LYS A 143 4.25 -4.84 23.01
C LYS A 143 3.21 -5.13 24.10
N GLU A 144 1.92 -5.15 23.75
CA GLU A 144 0.85 -5.50 24.69
C GLU A 144 0.98 -6.95 25.17
N LEU A 145 1.31 -7.88 24.28
CA LEU A 145 1.53 -9.28 24.62
C LEU A 145 2.72 -9.44 25.59
N ASP A 146 3.81 -8.71 25.39
CA ASP A 146 4.98 -8.74 26.28
C ASP A 146 4.64 -8.18 27.67
N VAL A 147 3.81 -7.13 27.75
CA VAL A 147 3.31 -6.60 29.03
C VAL A 147 2.40 -7.61 29.71
N ALA A 148 1.47 -8.23 28.97
CA ALA A 148 0.59 -9.26 29.50
C ALA A 148 1.38 -10.48 30.03
N ARG A 149 2.40 -10.93 29.29
CA ARG A 149 3.30 -12.01 29.73
C ARG A 149 4.02 -11.67 31.04
N LYS A 150 4.53 -10.44 31.18
CA LYS A 150 5.15 -9.98 32.43
C LYS A 150 4.16 -9.98 33.60
N ARG A 151 2.95 -9.46 33.38
CA ARG A 151 1.89 -9.47 34.41
C ARG A 151 1.51 -10.88 34.86
N VAL A 152 1.44 -11.84 33.94
CA VAL A 152 1.19 -13.24 34.28
C VAL A 152 2.35 -13.82 35.11
N ALA A 153 3.60 -13.56 34.73
CA ALA A 153 4.76 -13.98 35.50
C ALA A 153 4.80 -13.36 36.91
N ASP A 154 4.51 -12.06 37.03
CA ASP A 154 4.44 -11.37 38.32
C ASP A 154 3.30 -11.92 39.19
N PHE A 155 2.15 -12.24 38.58
CA PHE A 155 1.02 -12.85 39.28
C PHE A 155 1.36 -14.25 39.82
N GLU A 156 2.09 -15.07 39.06
CA GLU A 156 2.57 -16.37 39.54
C GLU A 156 3.57 -16.22 40.70
N ILE A 157 4.45 -15.22 40.67
CA ILE A 157 5.39 -14.93 41.76
C ILE A 157 4.64 -14.47 43.01
N LEU A 158 3.71 -13.52 42.87
CA LEU A 158 2.86 -13.03 43.96
C LEU A 158 2.06 -14.16 44.61
N LYS A 159 1.51 -15.07 43.80
CA LYS A 159 0.79 -16.25 44.30
C LYS A 159 1.70 -17.14 45.16
N LYS A 160 2.92 -17.44 44.70
CA LYS A 160 3.90 -18.22 45.47
C LYS A 160 4.31 -17.53 46.77
N GLN A 161 4.47 -16.21 46.75
CA GLN A 161 4.80 -15.42 47.94
C GLN A 161 3.67 -15.45 48.97
N ALA A 162 2.41 -15.32 48.51
CA ALA A 162 1.24 -15.37 49.39
C ALA A 162 1.08 -16.76 50.04
N GLU A 163 1.28 -17.84 49.28
CA GLU A 163 1.28 -19.22 49.79
C GLU A 163 2.37 -19.42 50.86
N GLY A 164 3.62 -19.01 50.58
CA GLY A 164 4.71 -19.12 51.55
C GLY A 164 4.51 -18.27 52.81
N GLN A 165 3.91 -17.08 52.69
CA GLN A 165 3.60 -16.24 53.84
C GLN A 165 2.45 -16.81 54.68
N HIS A 166 1.45 -17.43 54.04
CA HIS A 166 0.36 -18.12 54.73
C HIS A 166 0.88 -19.29 55.56
N ASP A 167 1.77 -20.11 55.01
CA ASP A 167 2.37 -21.26 55.71
C ASP A 167 3.18 -20.81 56.95
N GLU A 168 3.97 -19.74 56.84
CA GLU A 168 4.68 -19.18 57.99
C GLU A 168 3.72 -18.58 59.03
N TYR A 169 2.62 -17.96 58.61
CA TYR A 169 1.60 -17.44 59.52
C TYR A 169 0.95 -18.57 60.32
N MET A 170 0.58 -19.68 59.66
CA MET A 170 0.03 -20.87 60.32
C MET A 170 1.03 -21.48 61.30
N ARG A 171 2.30 -21.60 60.89
CA ARG A 171 3.38 -22.09 61.77
C ARG A 171 3.58 -21.21 62.99
N LEU A 172 3.50 -19.89 62.84
CA LEU A 172 3.64 -18.94 63.94
C LEU A 172 2.43 -19.00 64.88
N ALA A 173 1.21 -19.14 64.34
CA ALA A 173 0.00 -19.35 65.11
C ALA A 173 0.06 -20.64 65.93
N ASP A 174 0.52 -21.75 65.34
CA ASP A 174 0.72 -23.02 66.05
C ASP A 174 1.72 -22.86 67.21
N LYS A 175 2.81 -22.12 66.99
CA LYS A 175 3.78 -21.81 68.06
C LYS A 175 3.16 -20.96 69.17
N HIS A 176 2.35 -19.95 68.82
CA HIS A 176 1.68 -19.11 69.80
C HIS A 176 0.72 -19.93 70.66
N ASN A 177 -0.12 -20.76 70.02
CA ASN A 177 -1.03 -21.68 70.70
C ASN A 177 -0.29 -22.68 71.60
N ALA A 178 0.84 -23.23 71.14
CA ALA A 178 1.67 -24.13 71.93
C ALA A 178 2.34 -23.45 73.13
N LEU A 179 2.69 -22.16 73.03
CA LEU A 179 3.25 -21.36 74.13
C LEU A 179 2.17 -20.97 75.15
N GLU A 180 0.98 -20.59 74.70
CA GLU A 180 -0.18 -20.35 75.57
C GLU A 180 -0.56 -21.61 76.35
N ALA A 181 -0.54 -22.79 75.71
CA ALA A 181 -0.77 -24.06 76.38
C ALA A 181 0.32 -24.43 77.41
N ARG A 182 1.53 -23.88 77.29
CA ARG A 182 2.65 -24.09 78.22
C ARG A 182 2.70 -23.10 79.38
N SER A 183 1.98 -21.97 79.30
CA SER A 183 1.96 -20.94 80.36
C SER A 183 0.55 -20.32 80.50
N PRO A 184 -0.38 -20.97 81.22
CA PRO A 184 -1.78 -20.53 81.30
C PRO A 184 -2.03 -19.31 82.21
N GLY A 185 -1.07 -18.41 82.44
CA GLY A 185 -1.27 -17.39 83.48
C GLY A 185 -0.32 -16.18 83.54
N GLN A 186 0.00 -15.52 82.42
CA GLN A 186 0.75 -14.25 82.52
C GLN A 186 0.52 -13.23 81.39
N VAL A 187 -0.71 -13.10 80.85
CA VAL A 187 -1.03 -12.05 79.84
C VAL A 187 -2.35 -11.30 80.14
N SER A 188 -3.05 -11.56 81.25
CA SER A 188 -4.34 -10.89 81.52
C SER A 188 -4.23 -9.44 82.05
N SER A 189 -3.08 -8.79 82.03
CA SER A 189 -2.92 -7.45 82.63
C SER A 189 -2.49 -6.33 81.69
N ILE A 190 -2.32 -6.56 80.39
CA ILE A 190 -2.00 -5.49 79.44
C ILE A 190 -2.68 -5.79 78.11
N VAL A 191 -3.94 -5.40 77.96
CA VAL A 191 -4.62 -4.86 76.76
C VAL A 191 -6.12 -4.89 77.09
N GLU A 192 -6.56 -4.00 77.99
CA GLU A 192 -7.92 -3.48 77.94
C GLU A 192 -7.82 -2.04 77.43
N GLU A 193 -7.79 -1.88 76.11
CA GLU A 193 -8.25 -0.66 75.47
C GLU A 193 -9.30 -1.05 74.42
N PRO A 194 -10.51 -0.47 74.45
CA PRO A 194 -11.60 -0.93 73.62
C PRO A 194 -11.40 -0.50 72.16
N VAL A 195 -11.50 -1.48 71.25
CA VAL A 195 -11.70 -1.26 69.82
C VAL A 195 -13.04 -0.56 69.64
N VAL A 196 -13.00 0.74 69.35
CA VAL A 196 -14.16 1.53 68.94
C VAL A 196 -14.65 0.99 67.59
N VAL A 197 -15.78 0.29 67.64
CA VAL A 197 -16.56 -0.12 66.47
C VAL A 197 -17.18 1.12 65.85
N LEU A 198 -16.66 1.57 64.70
CA LEU A 198 -17.41 2.45 63.79
C LEU A 198 -18.15 1.57 62.77
N LYS A 199 -19.42 1.32 63.08
CA LYS A 199 -20.47 1.03 62.09
C LYS A 199 -20.98 2.35 61.51
N GLU A 200 -21.59 2.27 60.32
CA GLU A 200 -22.12 3.33 59.45
C GLU A 200 -21.01 3.93 58.57
N VAL A 201 -21.00 3.76 57.25
CA VAL A 201 -22.01 4.29 56.34
C VAL A 201 -22.27 3.35 55.16
N LYS A 202 -23.54 3.00 54.99
CA LYS A 202 -24.13 2.70 53.67
C LYS A 202 -25.42 3.50 53.56
N LYS A 203 -25.39 4.66 52.90
CA LYS A 203 -26.40 5.10 51.92
C LYS A 203 -26.21 6.53 51.41
N ASP A 204 -26.45 6.65 50.11
CA ASP A 204 -26.95 7.79 49.33
C ASP A 204 -25.94 8.69 48.57
N ALA A 205 -26.24 8.81 47.27
CA ALA A 205 -25.67 9.62 46.17
C ALA A 205 -24.58 8.96 45.30
#